data_AF-A0AAW6NSW2-F1
#
_entry.id   AF-A0AAW6NSW2-F1
#
_cell.length_a   1.000
_cell.length_b   1.000
_cell.length_c   1.000
_cell.angle_alpha   90.00
_cell.angle_beta   90.00
_cell.angle_gamma   90.00
#
_symmetry.space_group_name_H-M   'P 1'
#
loop_
_entity.id
_entity.type
_entity.pdbx_description
1 polymer ?
#
loop_
_entity_poly.entity_id
_entity_poly.type
_entity_poly.pdbx_seq_one_letter_code
_entity_poly.pdbx_strand_id
1 'polypeptide(L)'
;MDGYAIDFQDLLGIRKLNEPGLDRRAFTNWAENQIAAGIESSNLLILASLGLDKEISKDEVFRYFDGYVEEIGEVMPTERVALILSLRLTFKKLAYSELEDDVWSELTRTFVRWYDLPNGLLNRVMTYWSALHDDFINNYEYEVGYYYLNYQRHGDIPRSKQLEYVRNCAIRFLRIFDEHYYFGLLIK
;
A
#
# COMPACT_ATOMS: atom_id res chain seq x y z
N MET A 1 -0.81 -2.82 18.47
CA MET A 1 -0.33 -3.95 17.64
C MET A 1 0.10 -3.29 16.35
N ASP A 2 1.40 -3.05 16.19
CA ASP A 2 1.96 -2.13 15.19
C ASP A 2 1.89 -2.72 13.77
N GLY A 3 0.68 -2.85 13.23
CA GLY A 3 0.43 -3.34 11.86
C GLY A 3 0.79 -2.35 10.75
N TYR A 4 1.26 -1.15 11.11
CA TYR A 4 1.57 -0.03 10.21
C TYR A 4 3.07 0.18 9.98
N ALA A 5 3.92 -0.84 10.19
CA ALA A 5 5.30 -0.73 9.76
C ALA A 5 5.38 -0.96 8.25
N ILE A 6 5.82 0.07 7.50
CA ILE A 6 6.34 -0.12 6.15
C ILE A 6 7.55 -1.04 6.28
N ASP A 7 7.51 -2.16 5.60
CA ASP A 7 8.57 -3.17 5.64
C ASP A 7 9.36 -3.21 4.32
N PHE A 8 10.38 -4.05 4.29
CA PHE A 8 11.27 -4.20 3.14
C PHE A 8 10.50 -4.55 1.85
N GLN A 9 9.46 -5.38 1.93
CA GLN A 9 8.66 -5.78 0.77
C GLN A 9 7.86 -4.58 0.23
N ASP A 10 7.30 -3.76 1.10
CA ASP A 10 6.63 -2.52 0.66
C ASP A 10 7.61 -1.59 -0.05
N LEU A 11 8.83 -1.43 0.50
CA LEU A 11 9.87 -0.58 -0.09
C LEU A 11 10.36 -1.10 -1.44
N LEU A 12 10.47 -2.42 -1.63
CA LEU A 12 10.77 -3.03 -2.94
C LEU A 12 9.70 -2.65 -3.98
N GLY A 13 8.42 -2.72 -3.61
CA GLY A 13 7.31 -2.29 -4.47
C GLY A 13 7.39 -0.82 -4.83
N ILE A 14 7.55 0.04 -3.81
CA ILE A 14 7.68 1.49 -3.97
C ILE A 14 8.88 1.84 -4.87
N ARG A 15 10.04 1.24 -4.61
CA ARG A 15 11.28 1.46 -5.36
C ARG A 15 11.13 1.06 -6.82
N LYS A 16 10.52 -0.10 -7.09
CA LYS A 16 10.37 -0.64 -8.44
C LYS A 16 9.39 0.17 -9.29
N LEU A 17 8.26 0.59 -8.71
CA LEU A 17 7.27 1.40 -9.42
C LEU A 17 7.72 2.85 -9.60
N ASN A 18 8.43 3.42 -8.60
CA ASN A 18 8.95 4.79 -8.63
C ASN A 18 7.87 5.82 -9.05
N GLU A 19 6.69 5.71 -8.44
CA GLU A 19 5.58 6.62 -8.73
C GLU A 19 5.87 8.07 -8.28
N PRO A 20 5.31 9.08 -8.94
CA PRO A 20 5.38 10.46 -8.48
C PRO A 20 4.81 10.62 -7.05
N GLY A 21 5.43 11.49 -6.25
CA GLY A 21 4.98 11.74 -4.87
C GLY A 21 5.38 10.65 -3.86
N LEU A 22 6.31 9.76 -4.24
CA LEU A 22 6.91 8.76 -3.36
C LEU A 22 7.45 9.39 -2.06
N ASP A 23 7.04 8.81 -0.94
CA ASP A 23 7.55 9.18 0.38
C ASP A 23 8.95 8.61 0.59
N ARG A 24 9.95 9.50 0.47
CA ARG A 24 11.36 9.14 0.63
C ARG A 24 11.70 8.83 2.09
N ARG A 25 10.95 9.40 3.05
CA ARG A 25 11.16 9.14 4.48
C ARG A 25 10.84 7.70 4.86
N ALA A 26 9.96 7.03 4.10
CA ALA A 26 9.69 5.61 4.31
C ALA A 26 10.97 4.76 4.27
N PHE A 27 11.90 5.07 3.35
CA PHE A 27 13.17 4.36 3.22
C PHE A 27 14.14 4.67 4.35
N THR A 28 14.28 5.96 4.71
CA THR A 28 15.22 6.40 5.74
C THR A 28 14.76 5.92 7.12
N ASN A 29 13.47 6.04 7.45
CA ASN A 29 12.91 5.57 8.72
C ASN A 29 13.02 4.04 8.86
N TRP A 30 12.78 3.30 7.78
CA TRP A 30 12.96 1.86 7.78
C TRP A 30 14.43 1.49 8.00
N ALA A 31 15.37 2.17 7.33
CA ALA A 31 16.80 1.95 7.51
C ALA A 31 17.26 2.27 8.94
N GLU A 32 16.81 3.38 9.53
CA GLU A 32 17.05 3.71 10.93
C GLU A 32 16.59 2.59 11.88
N ASN A 33 15.39 2.05 11.65
CA ASN A 33 14.88 0.92 12.44
C ASN A 33 15.75 -0.34 12.28
N GLN A 34 16.27 -0.62 11.08
CA GLN A 34 17.17 -1.76 10.86
C GLN A 34 18.51 -1.58 11.58
N ILE A 35 19.09 -0.39 11.52
CA ILE A 35 20.34 -0.06 12.26
C ILE A 35 20.10 -0.14 13.77
N ALA A 36 18.99 0.40 14.28
CA ALA A 36 18.63 0.32 15.69
C ALA A 36 18.40 -1.13 16.17
N ALA A 37 17.97 -2.02 15.28
CA ALA A 37 17.85 -3.44 15.53
C ALA A 37 19.20 -4.21 15.48
N GLY A 38 20.30 -3.53 15.17
CA GLY A 38 21.65 -4.09 15.15
C GLY A 38 22.09 -4.68 13.81
N ILE A 39 21.38 -4.38 12.71
CA ILE A 39 21.85 -4.79 11.37
C ILE A 39 23.06 -3.95 10.98
N GLU A 40 24.18 -4.60 10.74
CA GLU A 40 25.42 -3.97 10.29
C GLU A 40 25.45 -3.89 8.76
N SER A 41 25.14 -2.72 8.20
CA SER A 41 25.26 -2.46 6.76
C SER A 41 25.66 -1.01 6.51
N SER A 42 26.69 -0.79 5.70
CA SER A 42 27.09 0.56 5.28
C SER A 42 26.02 1.23 4.43
N ASN A 43 25.34 0.46 3.57
CA ASN A 43 24.25 0.96 2.76
C ASN A 43 23.07 1.45 3.63
N LEU A 44 22.68 0.66 4.64
CA LEU A 44 21.63 1.08 5.58
C LEU A 44 22.05 2.27 6.43
N LEU A 45 23.31 2.33 6.88
CA LEU A 45 23.79 3.46 7.68
C LEU A 45 23.72 4.77 6.90
N ILE A 46 24.16 4.75 5.64
CA ILE A 46 24.08 5.94 4.78
C ILE A 46 22.62 6.27 4.48
N LEU A 47 21.80 5.28 4.12
CA LEU A 47 20.38 5.48 3.86
C LEU A 47 19.65 6.08 5.07
N ALA A 48 19.93 5.62 6.28
CA ALA A 48 19.40 6.19 7.52
C ALA A 48 19.85 7.65 7.70
N SER A 49 21.13 7.94 7.45
CA SER A 49 21.69 9.29 7.62
C SER A 49 21.03 10.35 6.71
N LEU A 50 20.54 9.95 5.52
CA LEU A 50 19.78 10.84 4.62
C LEU A 50 18.49 11.36 5.25
N GLY A 51 17.94 10.68 6.27
CA GLY A 51 16.75 11.14 7.00
C GLY A 51 16.95 12.47 7.74
N LEU A 52 18.22 12.81 8.04
CA LEU A 52 18.64 14.06 8.68
C LEU A 52 18.66 15.25 7.70
N ASP A 53 18.65 14.97 6.40
CA ASP A 53 18.68 16.02 5.38
C ASP A 53 17.35 16.77 5.32
N LYS A 54 17.46 18.08 5.06
CA LYS A 54 16.29 18.93 4.89
C LYS A 54 15.51 18.56 3.61
N GLU A 55 16.24 18.14 2.58
CA GLU A 55 15.71 17.62 1.33
C GLU A 55 16.35 16.27 1.02
N ILE A 56 15.55 15.21 1.04
CA ILE A 56 16.04 13.85 0.82
C ILE A 56 16.18 13.60 -0.68
N SER A 57 17.40 13.36 -1.16
CA SER A 57 17.68 13.06 -2.57
C SER A 57 17.08 11.71 -2.99
N LYS A 58 16.28 11.70 -4.06
CA LYS A 58 15.69 10.45 -4.59
C LYS A 58 16.76 9.48 -5.08
N ASP A 59 17.75 10.02 -5.80
CA ASP A 59 18.77 9.20 -6.43
C ASP A 59 19.70 8.56 -5.40
N GLU A 60 19.99 9.26 -4.30
CA GLU A 60 20.78 8.69 -3.19
C GLU A 60 19.99 7.63 -2.42
N VAL A 61 18.72 7.90 -2.11
CA VAL A 61 17.84 6.91 -1.47
C VAL A 61 17.80 5.61 -2.28
N PHE A 62 17.59 5.72 -3.60
CA PHE A 62 17.54 4.55 -4.47
C PHE A 62 18.88 3.86 -4.60
N ARG A 63 19.97 4.61 -4.72
CA ARG A 63 21.32 4.04 -4.81
C ARG A 63 21.65 3.19 -3.60
N TYR A 64 21.42 3.70 -2.40
CA TYR A 64 21.77 2.98 -1.17
C TYR A 64 20.75 1.87 -0.84
N PHE A 65 19.48 2.06 -1.18
CA PHE A 65 18.51 0.98 -1.06
C PHE A 65 18.81 -0.17 -2.02
N ASP A 66 19.10 0.11 -3.30
CA ASP A 66 19.49 -0.91 -4.27
C ASP A 66 20.79 -1.60 -3.87
N GLY A 67 21.77 -0.84 -3.38
CA GLY A 67 23.01 -1.40 -2.84
C GLY A 67 22.76 -2.36 -1.67
N TYR A 68 21.82 -2.06 -0.79
CA TYR A 68 21.41 -2.98 0.27
C TYR A 68 20.69 -4.22 -0.26
N VAL A 69 19.80 -4.08 -1.25
CA VAL A 69 19.13 -5.22 -1.90
C VAL A 69 20.16 -6.18 -2.49
N GLU A 70 21.18 -5.65 -3.19
CA GLU A 70 22.30 -6.44 -3.70
C GLU A 70 23.14 -7.09 -2.59
N GLU A 71 23.42 -6.36 -1.51
CA GLU A 71 24.21 -6.82 -0.36
C GLU A 71 23.60 -8.06 0.31
N ILE A 72 22.27 -8.11 0.45
CA ILE A 72 21.57 -9.27 1.04
C ILE A 72 21.23 -10.36 0.03
N GLY A 73 21.63 -10.19 -1.24
CA GLY A 73 21.38 -11.16 -2.31
C GLY A 73 19.93 -11.24 -2.77
N GLU A 74 19.12 -10.23 -2.46
CA GLU A 74 17.74 -10.13 -2.91
C GLU A 74 17.65 -9.61 -4.35
N VAL A 75 16.54 -9.89 -5.03
CA VAL A 75 16.33 -9.47 -6.42
C VAL A 75 15.18 -8.49 -6.49
N MET A 76 15.38 -7.39 -7.21
CA MET A 76 14.33 -6.40 -7.46
C MET A 76 13.11 -7.07 -8.12
N PRO A 77 11.88 -6.84 -7.63
CA PRO A 77 10.69 -7.52 -8.14
C PRO A 77 10.39 -7.17 -9.60
N THR A 78 9.62 -8.05 -10.25
CA THR A 78 8.97 -7.73 -11.53
C THR A 78 7.92 -6.62 -11.33
N GLU A 79 7.52 -5.93 -12.39
CA GLU A 79 6.46 -4.89 -12.29
C GLU A 79 5.16 -5.43 -11.71
N ARG A 80 4.79 -6.67 -12.07
CA ARG A 80 3.60 -7.32 -11.53
C ARG A 80 3.70 -7.56 -10.02
N VAL A 81 4.84 -8.06 -9.55
CA VAL A 81 5.06 -8.28 -8.12
C VAL A 81 5.11 -6.93 -7.38
N ALA A 82 5.75 -5.92 -7.97
CA ALA A 82 5.79 -4.58 -7.39
C ALA A 82 4.41 -3.92 -7.25
N LEU A 83 3.51 -4.12 -8.23
CA LEU A 83 2.10 -3.72 -8.13
C LEU A 83 1.38 -4.43 -6.97
N ILE A 84 1.61 -5.72 -6.78
CA ILE A 84 1.00 -6.47 -5.67
C ILE A 84 1.52 -5.93 -4.33
N LEU A 85 2.82 -5.64 -4.22
CA LEU A 85 3.43 -5.06 -3.03
C LEU A 85 2.95 -3.62 -2.76
N SER A 86 2.72 -2.82 -3.80
CA SER A 86 2.14 -1.49 -3.62
C SER A 86 0.68 -1.54 -3.16
N LEU A 87 -0.11 -2.48 -3.67
CA LEU A 87 -1.49 -2.72 -3.20
C LEU A 87 -1.52 -3.24 -1.76
N ARG A 88 -0.55 -4.08 -1.37
CA ARG A 88 -0.37 -4.48 0.02
C ARG A 88 -0.16 -3.26 0.92
N LEU A 89 0.72 -2.34 0.53
CA LEU A 89 0.92 -1.08 1.24
C LEU A 89 -0.36 -0.22 1.27
N THR A 90 -1.12 -0.16 0.18
CA THR A 90 -2.44 0.49 0.15
C THR A 90 -3.37 -0.11 1.21
N PHE A 91 -3.42 -1.44 1.35
CA PHE A 91 -4.24 -2.06 2.40
C PHE A 91 -3.73 -1.77 3.81
N LYS A 92 -2.42 -1.65 4.03
CA LYS A 92 -1.88 -1.19 5.32
C LYS A 92 -2.34 0.22 5.65
N LYS A 93 -2.27 1.15 4.69
CA LYS A 93 -2.76 2.54 4.86
C LYS A 93 -4.26 2.57 5.17
N LEU A 94 -5.06 1.88 4.36
CA LEU A 94 -6.50 1.80 4.58
C LEU A 94 -6.88 1.19 5.94
N ALA A 95 -6.11 0.20 6.42
CA ALA A 95 -6.36 -0.47 7.68
C ALA A 95 -5.97 0.36 8.91
N TYR A 96 -4.85 1.08 8.82
CA TYR A 96 -4.15 1.58 10.01
C TYR A 96 -3.85 3.09 10.01
N SER A 97 -4.11 3.83 8.93
CA SER A 97 -3.98 5.30 8.96
C SER A 97 -4.80 5.89 10.10
N GLU A 98 -4.18 6.76 10.89
CA GLU A 98 -4.80 7.40 12.05
C GLU A 98 -5.89 8.40 11.61
N LEU A 99 -5.58 9.19 10.59
CA LEU A 99 -6.48 10.19 10.03
C LEU A 99 -7.48 9.55 9.07
N GLU A 100 -8.75 9.93 9.21
CA GLU A 100 -9.84 9.47 8.34
C GLU A 100 -9.62 9.93 6.88
N ASP A 101 -9.17 11.18 6.70
CA ASP A 101 -8.92 11.75 5.37
C ASP A 101 -7.88 10.93 4.57
N ASP A 102 -6.87 10.37 5.25
CA ASP A 102 -5.87 9.52 4.61
C ASP A 102 -6.48 8.22 4.07
N VAL A 103 -7.45 7.64 4.79
CA VAL A 103 -8.15 6.42 4.35
C VAL A 103 -8.97 6.70 3.10
N TRP A 104 -9.76 7.78 3.10
CA TRP A 104 -10.58 8.14 1.95
C TRP A 104 -9.75 8.58 0.74
N SER A 105 -8.69 9.35 0.98
CA SER A 105 -7.72 9.75 -0.05
C SER A 105 -7.05 8.54 -0.69
N GLU A 106 -6.59 7.58 0.12
CA GLU A 106 -5.96 6.36 -0.39
C GLU A 106 -6.96 5.46 -1.15
N LEU A 107 -8.19 5.32 -0.65
CA LEU A 107 -9.27 4.58 -1.33
C LEU A 107 -9.55 5.21 -2.70
N THR A 108 -9.63 6.53 -2.77
CA THR A 108 -9.85 7.28 -4.01
C THR A 108 -8.68 7.13 -4.96
N ARG A 109 -7.48 7.48 -4.52
CA ARG A 109 -6.25 7.50 -5.33
C ARG A 109 -5.99 6.18 -6.04
N THR A 110 -6.21 5.08 -5.34
CA THR A 110 -5.90 3.74 -5.84
C THR A 110 -7.06 3.17 -6.64
N PHE A 111 -8.29 3.22 -6.14
CA PHE A 111 -9.38 2.42 -6.70
C PHE A 111 -10.31 3.16 -7.67
N VAL A 112 -10.12 4.47 -7.87
CA VAL A 112 -10.74 5.23 -8.97
C VAL A 112 -10.18 4.86 -10.34
N ARG A 113 -8.98 4.26 -10.39
CA ARG A 113 -8.27 3.94 -11.62
C ARG A 113 -8.75 2.62 -12.20
N TRP A 114 -8.82 2.56 -13.53
CA TRP A 114 -8.99 1.30 -14.24
C TRP A 114 -7.65 0.58 -14.37
N TYR A 115 -7.59 -0.68 -13.92
CA TYR A 115 -6.43 -1.55 -14.09
C TYR A 115 -6.77 -2.65 -15.08
N ASP A 116 -6.02 -2.73 -16.18
CA ASP A 116 -6.15 -3.81 -17.15
C ASP A 116 -5.44 -5.08 -16.62
N LEU A 117 -6.16 -5.84 -15.79
CA LEU A 117 -5.63 -7.02 -15.09
C LEU A 117 -6.19 -8.31 -15.69
N PRO A 118 -5.38 -9.37 -15.80
CA PRO A 118 -5.86 -10.67 -16.24
C PRO A 118 -6.88 -11.25 -15.25
N ASN A 119 -7.74 -12.14 -15.73
CA ASN A 119 -8.65 -12.89 -14.87
C ASN A 119 -7.87 -13.63 -13.78
N GLY A 120 -8.25 -13.43 -12.52
CA GLY A 120 -7.49 -13.99 -11.41
C GLY A 120 -7.94 -13.48 -10.05
N LEU A 121 -7.19 -13.83 -9.02
CA LEU A 121 -7.45 -13.33 -7.66
C LEU A 121 -7.23 -11.81 -7.60
N LEU A 122 -6.15 -11.32 -8.20
CA LEU A 122 -5.82 -9.88 -8.18
C LEU A 122 -6.92 -9.03 -8.84
N ASN A 123 -7.41 -9.42 -10.02
CA ASN A 123 -8.52 -8.70 -10.67
C ASN A 123 -9.78 -8.69 -9.78
N ARG A 124 -10.15 -9.82 -9.17
CA ARG A 124 -11.30 -9.87 -8.24
C ARG A 124 -11.13 -8.97 -7.02
N VAL A 125 -9.92 -8.87 -6.48
CA VAL A 125 -9.59 -7.93 -5.40
C VAL A 125 -9.83 -6.51 -5.91
N MET A 126 -9.23 -6.13 -7.03
CA MET A 126 -9.33 -4.76 -7.56
C MET A 126 -10.78 -4.39 -7.93
N THR A 127 -11.52 -5.27 -8.60
CA THR A 127 -12.94 -5.04 -8.92
C THR A 127 -13.78 -4.82 -7.66
N TYR A 128 -13.54 -5.61 -6.61
CA TYR A 128 -14.26 -5.44 -5.34
C TYR A 128 -14.01 -4.06 -4.73
N TRP A 129 -12.74 -3.62 -4.71
CA TRP A 129 -12.36 -2.36 -4.10
C TRP A 129 -12.72 -1.14 -4.93
N SER A 130 -12.70 -1.22 -6.27
CA SER A 130 -13.25 -0.17 -7.15
C SER A 130 -14.75 -0.02 -6.96
N ALA A 131 -15.50 -1.11 -6.86
CA ALA A 131 -16.93 -1.06 -6.55
C ALA A 131 -17.21 -0.52 -5.14
N LEU A 132 -16.37 -0.83 -4.15
CA LEU A 132 -16.47 -0.26 -2.80
C LEU A 132 -16.20 1.25 -2.80
N HIS A 133 -15.17 1.69 -3.53
CA HIS A 133 -14.89 3.10 -3.76
C HIS A 133 -16.11 3.80 -4.39
N ASP A 134 -16.63 3.25 -5.48
CA ASP A 134 -17.75 3.85 -6.18
C ASP A 134 -18.99 3.93 -5.29
N ASP A 135 -19.31 2.85 -4.57
CA ASP A 135 -20.45 2.83 -3.68
C ASP A 135 -20.31 3.89 -2.59
N PHE A 136 -19.21 3.92 -1.84
CA PHE A 136 -19.09 4.82 -0.69
C PHE A 136 -18.74 6.27 -1.04
N ILE A 137 -18.15 6.54 -2.20
CA ILE A 137 -17.67 7.88 -2.55
C ILE A 137 -18.49 8.48 -3.69
N ASN A 138 -18.64 7.76 -4.80
CA ASN A 138 -19.25 8.32 -6.00
C ASN A 138 -20.78 8.21 -6.00
N ASN A 139 -21.33 7.14 -5.42
CA ASN A 139 -22.72 6.75 -5.65
C ASN A 139 -23.72 7.31 -4.62
N TYR A 140 -23.26 8.10 -3.65
CA TYR A 140 -24.08 8.65 -2.57
C TYR A 140 -24.18 10.17 -2.68
N GLU A 141 -25.40 10.69 -2.65
CA GLU A 141 -25.68 12.13 -2.56
C GLU A 141 -26.53 12.42 -1.32
N TYR A 142 -26.27 13.51 -0.60
CA TYR A 142 -26.88 13.77 0.71
C TYR A 142 -28.40 13.92 0.64
N GLU A 143 -28.92 14.49 -0.44
CA GLU A 143 -30.35 14.77 -0.59
C GLU A 143 -31.18 13.55 -1.03
N VAL A 144 -30.56 12.60 -1.75
CA VAL A 144 -31.26 11.49 -2.41
C VAL A 144 -30.77 10.11 -1.97
N GLY A 145 -29.69 10.03 -1.22
CA GLY A 145 -29.04 8.78 -0.82
C GLY A 145 -28.28 8.13 -1.98
N TYR A 146 -28.27 6.80 -2.01
CA TYR A 146 -27.63 6.04 -3.09
C TYR A 146 -28.49 6.03 -4.34
N TYR A 147 -27.93 6.49 -5.47
CA TYR A 147 -28.58 6.37 -6.76
C TYR A 147 -28.25 5.05 -7.47
N TYR A 148 -27.12 4.44 -7.14
CA TYR A 148 -26.67 3.15 -7.66
C TYR A 148 -25.81 2.43 -6.61
N LEU A 149 -25.81 1.10 -6.63
CA LEU A 149 -24.95 0.28 -5.77
C LEU A 149 -24.42 -0.89 -6.58
N ASN A 150 -23.09 -1.02 -6.64
CA ASN A 150 -22.43 -2.20 -7.16
C ASN A 150 -22.69 -3.42 -6.27
N TYR A 151 -22.70 -3.22 -4.95
CA TYR A 151 -23.11 -4.25 -3.99
C TYR A 151 -24.21 -3.75 -3.07
N GLN A 152 -25.39 -4.37 -3.14
CA GLN A 152 -26.57 -3.98 -2.36
C GLN A 152 -26.30 -3.88 -0.85
N ARG A 153 -25.50 -4.79 -0.30
CA ARG A 153 -25.09 -4.79 1.12
C ARG A 153 -24.38 -3.51 1.56
N HIS A 154 -23.80 -2.73 0.65
CA HIS A 154 -23.16 -1.46 0.98
C HIS A 154 -24.19 -0.38 1.33
N GLY A 155 -25.42 -0.49 0.82
CA GLY A 155 -26.55 0.35 1.18
C GLY A 155 -26.98 0.18 2.64
N ASP A 156 -26.78 -1.01 3.20
CA ASP A 156 -27.13 -1.33 4.59
C ASP A 156 -26.12 -0.80 5.62
N ILE A 157 -24.98 -0.26 5.16
CA ILE A 157 -23.90 0.23 6.04
C ILE A 157 -24.11 1.74 6.27
N PRO A 158 -24.45 2.15 7.52
CA PRO A 158 -24.61 3.57 7.83
C PRO A 158 -23.32 4.35 7.55
N ARG A 159 -23.43 5.61 7.08
CA ARG A 159 -22.28 6.48 6.78
C ARG A 159 -21.26 6.53 7.93
N SER A 160 -21.74 6.66 9.17
CA SER A 160 -20.90 6.69 10.38
C SER A 160 -20.12 5.39 10.66
N LYS A 161 -20.42 4.30 9.95
CA LYS A 161 -19.77 2.99 10.06
C LYS A 161 -18.96 2.61 8.82
N GLN A 162 -18.97 3.42 7.76
CA GLN A 162 -18.27 3.09 6.52
C GLN A 162 -16.76 3.09 6.69
N LEU A 163 -16.19 4.06 7.40
CA LEU A 163 -14.75 4.07 7.71
C LEU A 163 -14.30 2.77 8.41
N GLU A 164 -15.06 2.35 9.42
CA GLU A 164 -14.80 1.11 10.16
C GLU A 164 -14.91 -0.12 9.24
N TYR A 165 -15.90 -0.13 8.33
CA TYR A 165 -16.04 -1.18 7.33
C TYR A 165 -14.85 -1.24 6.38
N VAL A 166 -14.40 -0.10 5.83
CA VAL A 166 -13.22 0.00 4.96
C VAL A 166 -11.99 -0.56 5.67
N ARG A 167 -11.71 -0.11 6.90
CA ARG A 167 -10.57 -0.58 7.70
C ARG A 167 -10.64 -2.10 7.93
N ASN A 168 -11.79 -2.60 8.35
CA ASN A 168 -11.98 -4.03 8.59
C ASN A 168 -11.86 -4.88 7.32
N CYS A 169 -12.34 -4.37 6.18
CA CYS A 169 -12.11 -5.00 4.88
C CYS A 169 -10.62 -5.00 4.53
N ALA A 170 -9.93 -3.87 4.67
CA ALA A 170 -8.50 -3.75 4.38
C ALA A 170 -7.67 -4.77 5.18
N ILE A 171 -7.94 -4.93 6.48
CA ILE A 171 -7.28 -5.95 7.34
C ILE A 171 -7.49 -7.36 6.78
N ARG A 172 -8.70 -7.70 6.32
CA ARG A 172 -8.98 -9.03 5.76
C ARG A 172 -8.25 -9.26 4.45
N PHE A 173 -8.22 -8.26 3.58
CA PHE A 173 -7.50 -8.35 2.31
C PHE A 173 -5.99 -8.38 2.52
N LEU A 174 -5.45 -7.63 3.47
CA LEU A 174 -4.02 -7.65 3.80
C LEU A 174 -3.53 -9.07 4.09
N ARG A 175 -4.32 -9.90 4.79
CA ARG A 175 -4.01 -11.33 5.00
C ARG A 175 -3.86 -12.13 3.71
N ILE A 176 -4.60 -11.79 2.65
CA ILE A 176 -4.46 -12.42 1.32
C ILE A 176 -3.09 -12.10 0.71
N PHE A 177 -2.57 -10.90 0.99
CA PHE A 177 -1.27 -10.45 0.48
C PHE A 177 -0.10 -10.97 1.32
N ASP A 178 -0.30 -11.17 2.63
CA ASP A 178 0.76 -11.68 3.52
C ASP A 178 0.89 -13.21 3.50
N GLU A 179 -0.20 -13.94 3.21
CA GLU A 179 -0.19 -15.40 3.21
C GLU A 179 0.43 -15.98 1.92
N HIS A 180 1.51 -16.75 2.06
CA HIS A 180 2.32 -17.28 0.95
C HIS A 180 1.49 -17.98 -0.14
N TYR A 181 0.50 -18.79 0.26
CA TYR A 181 -0.38 -19.48 -0.69
C TYR A 181 -1.17 -18.49 -1.56
N TYR A 182 -1.79 -17.49 -0.94
CA TYR A 182 -2.62 -16.51 -1.65
C TYR A 182 -1.78 -15.52 -2.44
N PHE A 183 -0.60 -15.14 -1.94
CA PHE A 183 0.36 -14.34 -2.68
C PHE A 183 0.74 -15.00 -4.01
N GLY A 184 0.99 -16.32 -4.00
CA GLY A 184 1.20 -17.10 -5.22
C GLY A 184 0.02 -17.10 -6.20
N LEU A 185 -1.22 -16.89 -5.72
CA LEU A 185 -2.41 -16.73 -6.57
C LEU A 185 -2.59 -15.29 -7.08
N LEU A 186 -2.07 -14.28 -6.38
CA LEU A 186 -2.08 -12.89 -6.84
C LEU A 186 -1.12 -12.70 -8.04
N ILE A 187 0.00 -13.43 -8.04
CA ILE A 187 1.01 -13.41 -9.11
C ILE A 187 0.55 -14.12 -10.38
N LYS A 188 -0.44 -15.03 -10.31
CA LYS A 188 -0.97 -15.76 -11.47
C LYS A 188 -2.00 -14.95 -12.22
#